data_AF-A0A2M7RB28-F1
#
_entry.id   AF-A0A2M7RB28-F1
#
_cell.length_a   1.000
_cell.length_b   1.000
_cell.length_c   1.000
_cell.angle_alpha   90.00
_cell.angle_beta   90.00
_cell.angle_gamma   90.00
#
_symmetry.space_group_name_H-M   'P 1'
#
loop_
_entity.id
_entity.type
_entity.pdbx_description
1 polymer ?
#
loop_
_entity_poly.entity_id
_entity_poly.type
_entity_poly.pdbx_seq_one_letter_code
_entity_poly.pdbx_strand_id
1 'polypeptide(L)'
;MVVHKNKPIEKKQQEDFFSFENPNSEKNKKNNVKNFFILLLAIFTLLGLAGTYYFFDKYNSLKNDPALVSQKDIDTTLVAVGKLMILPADEVPTVATILDKTKLTGQSFFDSAENGDKLLAFTKTMQAILYRPSTNKIIQVAPIFIKNDVVEQPISTVSQEVTSQTVQEEEILPKSPIRVAYYNGTNITNLSAQTELLVKDKYPNYKTAVITNAYYKNYKQSVVVDLSGQYTQEVIDLADLLSAKVLSLPEGEKKPEADILIISGK
;
A
#
# COMPACT_ATOMS: atom_id res chain seq x y z
N MET A 1 -84.88 48.87 -19.15
CA MET A 1 -85.21 50.30 -19.27
C MET A 1 -84.09 51.09 -18.59
N VAL A 2 -83.64 52.22 -19.15
CA VAL A 2 -82.45 52.96 -18.67
C VAL A 2 -82.88 54.19 -17.87
N VAL A 3 -82.17 54.49 -16.78
CA VAL A 3 -82.27 55.74 -15.99
C VAL A 3 -80.84 56.29 -15.76
N HIS A 4 -80.70 57.57 -15.39
CA HIS A 4 -79.52 58.37 -15.75
C HIS A 4 -79.20 59.47 -14.71
N LYS A 5 -77.90 59.80 -14.51
CA LYS A 5 -77.35 61.04 -13.88
C LYS A 5 -77.58 61.23 -12.35
N ASN A 6 -76.86 62.07 -11.56
CA ASN A 6 -75.50 62.65 -11.62
C ASN A 6 -75.03 63.15 -10.21
N LYS A 7 -73.77 63.63 -10.10
CA LYS A 7 -73.02 64.08 -8.88
C LYS A 7 -73.20 65.59 -8.51
N PRO A 8 -73.03 66.01 -7.23
CA PRO A 8 -71.87 66.83 -6.71
C PRO A 8 -71.28 66.29 -5.35
N ILE A 9 -70.24 66.76 -4.61
CA ILE A 9 -69.33 67.96 -4.56
C ILE A 9 -69.81 69.10 -3.59
N GLU A 10 -69.04 69.79 -2.70
CA GLU A 10 -67.56 69.99 -2.52
C GLU A 10 -66.91 69.81 -1.08
N LYS A 11 -66.66 70.86 -0.24
CA LYS A 11 -65.63 70.92 0.88
C LYS A 11 -66.04 71.79 2.11
N LYS A 12 -65.38 71.59 3.28
CA LYS A 12 -64.58 72.59 4.09
C LYS A 12 -64.03 71.98 5.43
N GLN A 13 -62.76 72.18 5.80
CA GLN A 13 -62.12 73.21 6.69
C GLN A 13 -62.52 73.13 8.21
N GLN A 14 -61.63 72.93 9.22
CA GLN A 14 -60.36 73.63 9.65
C GLN A 14 -60.71 74.78 10.65
N GLU A 15 -60.31 74.92 11.95
CA GLU A 15 -59.23 74.42 12.90
C GLU A 15 -59.79 74.38 14.38
N ASP A 16 -59.14 74.16 15.55
CA ASP A 16 -57.79 73.73 16.07
C ASP A 16 -57.86 73.29 17.59
N PHE A 17 -56.70 73.04 18.24
CA PHE A 17 -56.30 73.25 19.67
C PHE A 17 -56.34 72.12 20.76
N PHE A 18 -55.22 72.06 21.54
CA PHE A 18 -54.96 71.41 22.86
C PHE A 18 -55.07 69.87 22.99
N SER A 19 -54.31 69.15 23.83
CA SER A 19 -52.94 69.35 24.38
C SER A 19 -52.41 68.04 25.03
N PHE A 20 -51.07 67.88 25.07
CA PHE A 20 -50.24 66.94 25.86
C PHE A 20 -50.82 65.61 26.44
N GLU A 21 -50.23 64.48 26.06
CA GLU A 21 -49.34 63.70 26.97
C GLU A 21 -48.49 62.65 26.24
N ASN A 22 -47.45 62.11 26.91
CA ASN A 22 -46.47 61.17 26.33
C ASN A 22 -46.27 59.91 27.19
N PRO A 23 -46.77 58.73 26.76
CA PRO A 23 -46.38 57.44 27.31
C PRO A 23 -45.28 56.77 26.45
N ASN A 24 -44.05 56.69 26.99
CA ASN A 24 -42.92 56.00 26.35
C ASN A 24 -43.19 54.50 26.10
N SER A 25 -43.27 54.08 24.84
CA SER A 25 -43.35 52.67 24.40
C SER A 25 -42.94 52.55 22.90
N GLU A 26 -42.12 51.61 22.42
CA GLU A 26 -41.41 50.53 23.11
C GLU A 26 -40.02 50.15 22.52
N LYS A 27 -39.07 49.95 23.44
CA LYS A 27 -37.85 49.11 23.41
C LYS A 27 -37.44 48.41 22.08
N ASN A 28 -36.57 49.09 21.33
CA ASN A 28 -35.26 48.59 20.86
C ASN A 28 -35.09 47.06 20.64
N LYS A 29 -35.56 46.52 19.49
CA LYS A 29 -35.50 45.09 19.13
C LYS A 29 -34.40 44.71 18.12
N LYS A 30 -33.33 45.53 17.98
CA LYS A 30 -32.31 45.38 16.91
C LYS A 30 -31.08 44.55 17.30
N ASN A 31 -30.95 44.18 18.58
CA ASN A 31 -29.75 43.51 19.12
C ASN A 31 -29.82 41.98 18.94
N ASN A 32 -30.98 41.37 19.23
CA ASN A 32 -31.13 39.92 19.27
C ASN A 32 -30.84 39.25 17.91
N VAL A 33 -31.13 39.92 16.79
CA VAL A 33 -30.83 39.43 15.43
C VAL A 33 -29.31 39.40 15.18
N LYS A 34 -28.57 40.44 15.62
CA LYS A 34 -27.09 40.44 15.53
C LYS A 34 -26.50 39.33 16.39
N ASN A 35 -26.97 39.19 17.63
CA ASN A 35 -26.50 38.13 18.54
C ASN A 35 -26.82 36.73 18.00
N PHE A 36 -27.97 36.54 17.33
CA PHE A 36 -28.31 35.29 16.64
C PHE A 36 -27.35 34.99 15.49
N PHE A 37 -27.02 35.96 14.63
CA PHE A 37 -26.02 35.76 13.57
C PHE A 37 -24.60 35.51 14.11
N ILE A 38 -24.22 36.16 15.20
CA ILE A 38 -22.93 35.90 15.88
C ILE A 38 -22.88 34.47 16.44
N LEU A 39 -23.97 34.01 17.06
CA LEU A 39 -24.09 32.64 17.59
C LEU A 39 -24.12 31.59 16.48
N LEU A 40 -24.82 31.85 15.37
CA LEU A 40 -24.82 30.98 14.19
C LEU A 40 -23.44 30.90 13.54
N LEU A 41 -22.73 32.03 13.43
CA LEU A 41 -21.35 32.05 12.94
C LEU A 41 -20.39 31.29 13.86
N ALA A 42 -20.54 31.43 15.18
CA ALA A 42 -19.73 30.69 16.17
C ALA A 42 -20.00 29.17 16.12
N ILE A 43 -21.24 28.74 15.88
CA ILE A 43 -21.57 27.33 15.65
C ILE A 43 -20.94 26.83 14.34
N PHE A 44 -20.99 27.64 13.28
CA PHE A 44 -20.41 27.28 11.97
C PHE A 44 -18.88 27.17 12.02
N THR A 45 -18.19 28.07 12.73
CA THR A 45 -16.73 27.96 12.93
C THR A 45 -16.36 26.77 13.82
N LEU A 46 -17.15 26.45 14.86
CA LEU A 46 -16.92 25.28 15.70
C LEU A 46 -17.09 23.96 14.91
N LEU A 47 -18.11 23.88 14.05
CA LEU A 47 -18.28 22.77 13.10
C LEU A 47 -17.13 22.68 12.09
N GLY A 48 -16.67 23.82 11.56
CA GLY A 48 -15.51 23.89 10.66
C GLY A 48 -14.22 23.41 11.31
N LEU A 49 -13.98 23.79 12.57
CA LEU A 49 -12.82 23.33 13.35
C LEU A 49 -12.88 21.82 13.63
N ALA A 50 -14.03 21.28 14.01
CA ALA A 50 -14.21 19.84 14.21
C ALA A 50 -14.00 19.04 12.91
N GLY A 51 -14.55 19.52 11.78
CA GLY A 51 -14.33 18.91 10.47
C GLY A 51 -12.87 18.98 10.02
N THR A 52 -12.18 20.10 10.28
CA THR A 52 -10.75 20.27 9.99
C THR A 52 -9.89 19.33 10.83
N TYR A 53 -10.18 19.18 12.12
CA TYR A 53 -9.48 18.27 13.01
C TYR A 53 -9.63 16.81 12.55
N TYR A 54 -10.85 16.36 12.23
CA TYR A 54 -11.11 15.02 11.70
C TYR A 54 -10.37 14.77 10.37
N PHE A 55 -10.36 15.76 9.45
CA PHE A 55 -9.61 15.64 8.20
C PHE A 55 -8.10 15.62 8.41
N PHE A 56 -7.58 16.39 9.38
CA PHE A 56 -6.15 16.44 9.70
C PHE A 56 -5.65 15.15 10.36
N ASP A 57 -6.41 14.61 11.32
CA ASP A 57 -6.14 13.30 11.94
C ASP A 57 -6.11 12.17 10.89
N LYS A 58 -7.13 12.12 10.04
CA LYS A 58 -7.22 11.16 8.94
C LYS A 58 -6.12 11.35 7.89
N TYR A 59 -5.78 12.59 7.54
CA TYR A 59 -4.68 12.90 6.62
C TYR A 59 -3.32 12.45 7.18
N ASN A 60 -3.07 12.69 8.48
CA ASN A 60 -1.85 12.22 9.13
C ASN A 60 -1.82 10.70 9.24
N SER A 61 -2.96 10.04 9.50
CA SER A 61 -3.05 8.57 9.49
C SER A 61 -2.70 7.98 8.12
N LEU A 62 -3.22 8.54 7.02
CA LEU A 62 -2.87 8.11 5.66
C LEU A 62 -1.43 8.46 5.26
N LYS A 63 -0.85 9.54 5.80
CA LYS A 63 0.52 9.97 5.52
C LYS A 63 1.57 9.17 6.31
N ASN A 64 1.20 8.69 7.49
CA ASN A 64 2.11 8.00 8.42
C ASN A 64 2.02 6.47 8.33
N ASP A 65 1.18 5.91 7.46
CA ASP A 65 1.19 4.48 7.11
C ASP A 65 2.05 4.25 5.84
N PRO A 66 3.25 3.64 5.97
CA PRO A 66 4.14 3.41 4.83
C PRO A 66 3.54 2.47 3.77
N ALA A 67 2.62 1.58 4.12
CA ALA A 67 2.01 0.63 3.20
C ALA A 67 1.02 1.34 2.26
N LEU A 68 0.21 2.27 2.78
CA LEU A 68 -0.74 3.05 1.97
C LEU A 68 -0.04 4.01 1.00
N VAL A 69 1.07 4.62 1.43
CA VAL A 69 1.93 5.43 0.55
C VAL A 69 2.52 4.55 -0.55
N SER A 70 3.10 3.40 -0.19
CA SER A 70 3.74 2.48 -1.14
C SER A 70 2.77 1.93 -2.18
N GLN A 71 1.57 1.49 -1.78
CA GLN A 71 0.56 0.99 -2.73
C GLN A 71 0.14 2.07 -3.72
N LYS A 72 -0.09 3.30 -3.24
CA LYS A 72 -0.47 4.43 -4.10
C LYS A 72 0.63 4.76 -5.12
N ASP A 73 1.89 4.65 -4.73
CA ASP A 73 3.05 4.84 -5.61
C ASP A 73 3.16 3.73 -6.68
N ILE A 74 2.78 2.49 -6.35
CA ILE A 74 2.69 1.37 -7.30
C ILE A 74 1.55 1.62 -8.30
N ASP A 75 0.33 1.88 -7.82
CA ASP A 75 -0.86 2.09 -8.65
C ASP A 75 -0.66 3.24 -9.65
N THR A 76 -0.11 4.36 -9.18
CA THR A 76 0.19 5.52 -10.04
C THR A 76 1.31 5.24 -11.03
N THR A 77 2.28 4.39 -10.69
CA THR A 77 3.33 3.94 -11.62
C THR A 77 2.75 3.04 -12.72
N LEU A 78 1.90 2.07 -12.38
CA LEU A 78 1.21 1.22 -13.37
C LEU A 78 0.35 2.07 -14.34
N VAL A 79 -0.41 3.03 -13.80
CA VAL A 79 -1.26 3.94 -14.61
C VAL A 79 -0.43 4.90 -15.47
N ALA A 80 0.82 5.20 -15.10
CA ALA A 80 1.74 5.97 -15.94
C ALA A 80 2.33 5.09 -17.07
N VAL A 81 2.95 3.95 -16.73
CA VAL A 81 3.58 3.06 -17.72
C VAL A 81 2.55 2.49 -18.70
N GLY A 82 1.34 2.14 -18.24
CA GLY A 82 0.24 1.66 -19.07
C GLY A 82 -0.32 2.67 -20.08
N LYS A 83 0.10 3.94 -20.03
CA LYS A 83 -0.18 4.96 -21.07
C LYS A 83 0.95 5.08 -22.10
N LEU A 84 2.13 4.54 -21.78
CA LEU A 84 3.33 4.56 -22.62
C LEU A 84 3.52 3.24 -23.38
N MET A 85 2.93 2.15 -22.88
CA MET A 85 3.12 0.78 -23.36
C MET A 85 1.98 -0.14 -22.92
N ILE A 86 1.67 -1.16 -23.72
CA ILE A 86 0.76 -2.24 -23.32
C ILE A 86 1.47 -3.11 -22.28
N LEU A 87 0.86 -3.26 -21.10
CA LEU A 87 1.37 -4.11 -20.02
C LEU A 87 0.66 -5.47 -20.01
N PRO A 88 1.31 -6.55 -19.52
CA PRO A 88 0.63 -7.78 -19.11
C PRO A 88 -0.57 -7.47 -18.20
N ALA A 89 -1.73 -8.07 -18.50
CA ALA A 89 -3.00 -7.80 -17.82
C ALA A 89 -3.41 -8.90 -16.83
N ASP A 90 -2.66 -10.00 -16.79
CA ASP A 90 -2.91 -11.23 -16.05
C ASP A 90 -1.89 -11.49 -14.91
N GLU A 91 -1.08 -10.48 -14.60
CA GLU A 91 -0.21 -10.39 -13.43
C GLU A 91 -0.07 -8.92 -12.96
N VAL A 92 0.43 -8.71 -11.73
CA VAL A 92 0.83 -7.39 -11.21
C VAL A 92 2.34 -7.45 -10.98
N PRO A 93 3.14 -6.50 -11.50
CA PRO A 93 4.58 -6.56 -11.39
C PRO A 93 5.06 -6.25 -9.97
N THR A 94 6.19 -6.84 -9.59
CA THR A 94 6.94 -6.37 -8.43
C THR A 94 7.62 -5.05 -8.80
N VAL A 95 7.40 -3.99 -7.99
CA VAL A 95 7.98 -2.67 -8.25
C VAL A 95 9.07 -2.35 -7.23
N ALA A 96 10.28 -2.07 -7.70
CA ALA A 96 11.41 -1.58 -6.90
C ALA A 96 11.82 -0.17 -7.37
N THR A 97 12.53 0.58 -6.52
CA THR A 97 13.12 1.88 -6.90
C THR A 97 14.65 1.78 -6.82
N ILE A 98 15.35 2.27 -7.84
CA ILE A 98 16.82 2.29 -7.87
C ILE A 98 17.31 3.38 -6.91
N LEU A 99 17.90 2.97 -5.79
CA LEU A 99 18.45 3.88 -4.78
C LEU A 99 19.90 4.31 -5.11
N ASP A 100 20.69 3.39 -5.67
CA ASP A 100 22.09 3.61 -6.07
C ASP A 100 22.40 2.82 -7.35
N LYS A 101 22.47 3.53 -8.49
CA LYS A 101 22.81 2.91 -9.78
C LYS A 101 24.22 2.35 -9.87
N THR A 102 25.15 2.75 -9.00
CA THR A 102 26.53 2.23 -9.05
C THR A 102 26.58 0.73 -8.74
N LYS A 103 25.59 0.22 -7.97
CA LYS A 103 25.42 -1.21 -7.66
C LYS A 103 24.86 -2.04 -8.81
N LEU A 104 24.42 -1.41 -9.90
CA LEU A 104 23.80 -2.04 -11.07
C LEU A 104 24.72 -2.01 -12.30
N THR A 105 25.98 -1.64 -12.11
CA THR A 105 27.01 -1.61 -13.15
C THR A 105 27.32 -3.02 -13.68
N GLY A 106 27.72 -3.11 -14.95
CA GLY A 106 28.01 -4.39 -15.62
C GLY A 106 26.78 -5.14 -16.17
N GLN A 107 25.59 -4.54 -16.09
CA GLN A 107 24.35 -5.10 -16.64
C GLN A 107 23.71 -4.12 -17.63
N SER A 108 23.74 -4.43 -18.93
CA SER A 108 23.34 -3.48 -19.98
C SER A 108 21.89 -2.97 -19.92
N PHE A 109 21.01 -3.69 -19.23
CA PHE A 109 19.65 -3.23 -18.93
C PHE A 109 19.61 -1.96 -18.05
N PHE A 110 20.66 -1.71 -17.24
CA PHE A 110 20.77 -0.59 -16.32
C PHE A 110 21.77 0.50 -16.78
N ASP A 111 22.38 0.39 -17.97
CA ASP A 111 23.39 1.35 -18.46
C ASP A 111 22.85 2.81 -18.51
N SER A 112 21.56 2.97 -18.79
CA SER A 112 20.87 4.28 -18.83
C SER A 112 20.11 4.64 -17.54
N ALA A 113 20.27 3.87 -16.45
CA ALA A 113 19.53 4.06 -15.21
C ALA A 113 19.96 5.29 -14.41
N GLU A 114 19.02 5.86 -13.64
CA GLU A 114 19.22 6.94 -12.68
C GLU A 114 18.58 6.60 -11.32
N ASN A 115 19.11 7.21 -10.25
CA ASN A 115 18.54 7.02 -8.92
C ASN A 115 17.14 7.65 -8.88
N GLY A 116 16.14 6.90 -8.41
CA GLY A 116 14.72 7.27 -8.49
C GLY A 116 13.97 6.66 -9.68
N ASP A 117 14.64 5.99 -10.61
CA ASP A 117 13.96 5.14 -11.59
C ASP A 117 13.28 3.96 -10.89
N LYS A 118 12.10 3.57 -11.39
CA LYS A 118 11.32 2.43 -10.91
C LYS A 118 11.50 1.24 -11.86
N LEU A 119 11.89 0.11 -11.29
CA LEU A 119 11.96 -1.19 -11.97
C LEU A 119 10.65 -1.93 -11.73
N LEU A 120 9.93 -2.27 -12.80
CA LEU A 120 8.76 -3.15 -12.79
C LEU A 120 9.19 -4.52 -13.31
N ALA A 121 9.08 -5.55 -12.49
CA ALA A 121 9.40 -6.94 -12.83
C ALA A 121 8.12 -7.78 -12.94
N PHE A 122 7.80 -8.19 -14.16
CA PHE A 122 6.72 -9.10 -14.53
C PHE A 122 7.30 -10.52 -14.59
N THR A 123 7.11 -11.29 -13.52
CA THR A 123 7.79 -12.58 -13.32
C THR A 123 7.10 -13.75 -14.01
N LYS A 124 5.83 -13.62 -14.38
CA LYS A 124 5.08 -14.66 -15.11
C LYS A 124 5.34 -14.58 -16.61
N THR A 125 5.35 -13.37 -17.18
CA THR A 125 5.71 -13.10 -18.58
C THR A 125 7.22 -12.92 -18.81
N MET A 126 8.04 -12.99 -17.76
CA MET A 126 9.50 -12.83 -17.79
C MET A 126 9.93 -11.52 -18.48
N GLN A 127 9.39 -10.39 -18.03
CA GLN A 127 9.67 -9.06 -18.58
C GLN A 127 10.07 -8.05 -17.49
N ALA A 128 11.18 -7.34 -17.71
CA ALA A 128 11.65 -6.25 -16.87
C ALA A 128 11.50 -4.91 -17.62
N ILE A 129 10.95 -3.91 -16.93
CA ILE A 129 10.68 -2.57 -17.46
C ILE A 129 11.28 -1.54 -16.51
N LEU A 130 12.20 -0.72 -17.03
CA LEU A 130 12.79 0.40 -16.32
C LEU A 130 12.06 1.68 -16.70
N TYR A 131 11.43 2.36 -15.73
CA TYR A 131 10.63 3.57 -15.92
C TYR A 131 11.17 4.73 -15.09
N ARG A 132 11.21 5.93 -15.69
CA ARG A 132 11.67 7.17 -15.04
C ARG A 132 10.50 8.09 -14.71
N PRO A 133 10.09 8.20 -13.42
CA PRO A 133 8.97 9.05 -13.01
C PRO A 133 9.20 10.54 -13.34
N SER A 134 10.43 11.03 -13.19
CA SER A 134 10.79 12.44 -13.37
C SER A 134 10.63 12.97 -14.80
N THR A 135 10.58 12.08 -15.81
CA THR A 135 10.38 12.45 -17.21
C THR A 135 9.19 11.75 -17.87
N ASN A 136 8.46 10.90 -17.13
CA ASN A 136 7.39 10.02 -17.61
C ASN A 136 7.81 9.23 -18.87
N LYS A 137 8.92 8.49 -18.78
CA LYS A 137 9.49 7.70 -19.88
C LYS A 137 9.82 6.28 -19.44
N ILE A 138 9.60 5.32 -20.33
CA ILE A 138 10.26 4.02 -20.26
C ILE A 138 11.69 4.24 -20.74
N ILE A 139 12.67 3.82 -19.94
CA ILE A 139 14.11 3.93 -20.23
C ILE A 139 14.59 2.68 -20.96
N GLN A 140 14.17 1.50 -20.50
CA GLN A 140 14.52 0.22 -21.11
C GLN A 140 13.44 -0.83 -20.85
N VAL A 141 13.28 -1.76 -21.79
CA VAL A 141 12.53 -3.01 -21.62
C VAL A 141 13.43 -4.17 -22.00
N ALA A 142 13.39 -5.28 -21.25
CA ALA A 142 14.11 -6.50 -21.58
C ALA A 142 13.38 -7.75 -21.08
N PRO A 143 13.60 -8.92 -21.69
CA PRO A 143 13.24 -10.19 -21.08
C PRO A 143 14.07 -10.46 -19.81
N ILE A 144 13.48 -11.14 -18.84
CA ILE A 144 14.15 -11.65 -17.65
C ILE A 144 14.76 -13.01 -17.99
N PHE A 145 16.08 -13.07 -18.12
CA PHE A 145 16.81 -14.33 -18.26
C PHE A 145 17.29 -14.82 -16.90
N ILE A 146 16.79 -15.98 -16.45
CA ILE A 146 17.36 -16.69 -15.30
C ILE A 146 18.63 -17.40 -15.79
N LYS A 147 19.79 -16.75 -15.59
CA LYS A 147 21.09 -17.39 -15.79
C LYS A 147 21.33 -18.41 -14.67
N ASN A 148 21.36 -19.68 -15.06
CA ASN A 148 21.94 -20.73 -14.23
C ASN A 148 23.47 -20.69 -14.44
N ASP A 149 24.14 -19.76 -13.75
CA ASP A 149 25.59 -19.58 -13.86
C ASP A 149 26.33 -20.75 -13.20
N VAL A 150 26.56 -21.82 -13.98
CA VAL A 150 27.53 -22.88 -13.66
C VAL A 150 28.93 -22.30 -13.84
N VAL A 151 29.58 -21.94 -12.73
CA VAL A 151 30.87 -21.24 -12.76
C VAL A 151 32.03 -22.23 -12.92
N GLU A 152 32.42 -22.51 -14.17
CA GLU A 152 33.74 -23.06 -14.47
C GLU A 152 34.81 -21.96 -14.30
N GLN A 153 35.80 -22.19 -13.43
CA GLN A 153 37.05 -21.42 -13.38
C GLN A 153 38.24 -22.35 -13.02
N PRO A 154 39.48 -21.99 -13.40
CA PRO A 154 40.53 -22.98 -13.65
C PRO A 154 41.21 -23.54 -12.40
N ILE A 155 41.57 -24.81 -12.50
CA ILE A 155 42.22 -25.62 -11.46
C ILE A 155 43.68 -25.14 -11.25
N SER A 156 44.07 -24.93 -10.00
CA SER A 156 45.48 -24.82 -9.59
C SER A 156 45.84 -26.01 -8.70
N THR A 157 46.73 -26.88 -9.18
CA THR A 157 47.08 -28.15 -8.53
C THR A 157 48.35 -28.02 -7.67
N VAL A 158 48.24 -28.31 -6.37
CA VAL A 158 49.34 -28.85 -5.54
C VAL A 158 48.74 -29.87 -4.57
N SER A 159 49.44 -30.99 -4.34
CA SER A 159 48.92 -32.18 -3.62
C SER A 159 49.67 -32.44 -2.31
N GLN A 160 48.98 -33.02 -1.31
CA GLN A 160 49.42 -34.10 -0.38
C GLN A 160 48.26 -34.34 0.63
N GLU A 161 47.67 -35.53 0.76
CA GLU A 161 48.12 -36.68 1.60
C GLU A 161 48.21 -36.29 3.09
N VAL A 162 47.58 -36.97 4.07
CA VAL A 162 47.39 -38.44 4.26
C VAL A 162 46.07 -38.78 5.01
N THR A 163 45.38 -39.84 4.54
CA THR A 163 44.49 -40.82 5.22
C THR A 163 43.69 -40.46 6.49
N SER A 164 42.35 -40.49 6.40
CA SER A 164 41.47 -41.48 7.09
C SER A 164 40.00 -41.38 6.66
N GLN A 165 39.37 -42.52 6.35
CA GLN A 165 37.91 -42.65 6.17
C GLN A 165 37.27 -42.80 7.57
N THR A 166 36.04 -42.37 7.87
CA THR A 166 34.84 -42.35 7.02
C THR A 166 33.91 -41.19 7.39
N VAL A 167 33.53 -40.38 6.40
CA VAL A 167 32.31 -39.56 6.41
C VAL A 167 31.58 -39.85 5.10
N GLN A 168 30.25 -39.99 5.14
CA GLN A 168 29.45 -40.12 3.93
C GLN A 168 29.27 -38.71 3.34
N GLU A 169 30.01 -38.42 2.29
CA GLU A 169 30.01 -37.11 1.64
C GLU A 169 28.79 -36.99 0.72
N GLU A 170 27.71 -36.41 1.23
CA GLU A 170 26.54 -36.06 0.43
C GLU A 170 26.89 -34.94 -0.56
N GLU A 171 26.37 -35.08 -1.78
CA GLU A 171 26.70 -34.31 -2.97
C GLU A 171 26.58 -32.78 -2.75
N ILE A 172 27.72 -32.07 -2.70
CA ILE A 172 27.79 -30.64 -2.34
C ILE A 172 27.35 -29.73 -3.51
N LEU A 173 26.10 -29.88 -3.94
CA LEU A 173 25.45 -28.92 -4.83
C LEU A 173 25.32 -27.56 -4.11
N PRO A 174 25.60 -26.41 -4.77
CA PRO A 174 25.35 -25.10 -4.18
C PRO A 174 23.85 -24.92 -3.88
N LYS A 175 23.49 -25.03 -2.59
CA LYS A 175 22.10 -25.00 -2.11
C LYS A 175 21.42 -23.71 -2.57
N SER A 176 20.48 -23.85 -3.51
CA SER A 176 19.77 -22.71 -4.10
C SER A 176 19.03 -21.91 -3.03
N PRO A 177 18.95 -20.57 -3.15
CA PRO A 177 18.35 -19.72 -2.13
C PRO A 177 16.86 -20.00 -1.97
N ILE A 178 16.50 -20.56 -0.80
CA ILE A 178 15.16 -21.07 -0.47
C ILE A 178 14.10 -20.00 -0.72
N ARG A 179 13.05 -20.35 -1.47
CA ARG A 179 11.95 -19.45 -1.82
C ARG A 179 10.79 -19.66 -0.86
N VAL A 180 10.40 -18.61 -0.14
CA VAL A 180 9.38 -18.63 0.90
C VAL A 180 8.15 -17.84 0.45
N ALA A 181 6.96 -18.46 0.55
CA ALA A 181 5.67 -17.80 0.38
C ALA A 181 5.08 -17.37 1.73
N TYR A 182 4.50 -16.16 1.78
CA TYR A 182 3.94 -15.57 3.01
C TYR A 182 2.44 -15.29 2.82
N TYR A 183 1.60 -16.14 3.40
CA TYR A 183 0.15 -16.07 3.31
C TYR A 183 -0.42 -15.51 4.62
N ASN A 184 -1.26 -14.48 4.54
CA ASN A 184 -1.96 -13.96 5.72
C ASN A 184 -3.19 -14.82 6.03
N GLY A 185 -3.12 -15.64 7.08
CA GLY A 185 -4.21 -16.48 7.60
C GLY A 185 -5.24 -15.74 8.47
N THR A 186 -5.21 -14.40 8.50
CA THR A 186 -6.05 -13.58 9.39
C THR A 186 -6.68 -12.38 8.68
N ASN A 187 -7.54 -11.66 9.40
CA ASN A 187 -8.07 -10.35 9.02
C ASN A 187 -7.18 -9.16 9.48
N ILE A 188 -5.98 -9.41 10.03
CA ILE A 188 -5.04 -8.34 10.41
C ILE A 188 -4.37 -7.83 9.13
N THR A 189 -4.42 -6.53 8.88
CA THR A 189 -3.77 -5.91 7.71
C THR A 189 -2.25 -6.06 7.78
N ASN A 190 -1.61 -6.25 6.62
CA ASN A 190 -0.16 -6.32 6.46
C ASN A 190 0.59 -7.38 7.31
N LEU A 191 -0.10 -8.41 7.83
CA LEU A 191 0.52 -9.41 8.71
C LEU A 191 1.59 -10.26 7.99
N SER A 192 1.32 -10.72 6.77
CA SER A 192 2.26 -11.57 6.01
C SER A 192 3.55 -10.84 5.61
N ALA A 193 3.51 -9.53 5.38
CA ALA A 193 4.71 -8.73 5.17
C ALA A 193 5.52 -8.51 6.46
N GLN A 194 4.85 -8.39 7.62
CA GLN A 194 5.55 -8.38 8.92
C GLN A 194 6.24 -9.72 9.20
N THR A 195 5.59 -10.84 8.85
CA THR A 195 6.22 -12.17 8.90
C THR A 195 7.40 -12.30 7.92
N GLU A 196 7.29 -11.73 6.71
CA GLU A 196 8.39 -11.68 5.74
C GLU A 196 9.61 -10.92 6.30
N LEU A 197 9.39 -9.73 6.87
CA LEU A 197 10.46 -8.92 7.45
C LEU A 197 11.17 -9.65 8.62
N LEU A 198 10.41 -10.30 9.51
CA LEU A 198 10.96 -11.08 10.62
C LEU A 198 11.78 -12.29 10.13
N VAL A 199 11.34 -12.97 9.08
CA VAL A 199 12.09 -14.07 8.48
C VAL A 199 13.35 -13.57 7.76
N LYS A 200 13.29 -12.43 7.07
CA LYS A 200 14.45 -11.84 6.38
C LYS A 200 15.53 -11.29 7.30
N ASP A 201 15.16 -10.79 8.48
CA ASP A 201 16.11 -10.37 9.52
C ASP A 201 16.98 -11.55 9.98
N LYS A 202 16.35 -12.72 10.17
CA LYS A 202 17.03 -13.95 10.60
C LYS A 202 17.71 -14.72 9.45
N TYR A 203 17.11 -14.71 8.26
CA TYR A 203 17.52 -15.51 7.09
C TYR A 203 17.63 -14.62 5.83
N PRO A 204 18.61 -13.71 5.74
CA PRO A 204 18.73 -12.75 4.64
C PRO A 204 19.07 -13.37 3.28
N ASN A 205 19.40 -14.68 3.25
CA ASN A 205 19.62 -15.46 2.03
C ASN A 205 18.33 -16.07 1.45
N TYR A 206 17.20 -16.05 2.17
CA TYR A 206 15.92 -16.55 1.67
C TYR A 206 15.27 -15.54 0.71
N LYS A 207 14.64 -16.05 -0.35
CA LYS A 207 13.94 -15.23 -1.36
C LYS A 207 12.43 -15.27 -1.12
N THR A 208 11.78 -14.14 -1.29
CA THR A 208 10.30 -14.07 -1.27
C THR A 208 9.75 -14.60 -2.58
N ALA A 209 8.92 -15.63 -2.53
CA ALA A 209 8.19 -16.15 -3.69
C ALA A 209 6.91 -15.34 -3.96
N VAL A 210 6.13 -15.08 -2.91
CA VAL A 210 4.87 -14.31 -2.97
C VAL A 210 4.48 -13.85 -1.56
N ILE A 211 3.87 -12.66 -1.46
CA ILE A 211 3.16 -12.20 -0.27
C ILE A 211 1.69 -12.04 -0.65
N THR A 212 0.77 -12.69 0.05
CA THR A 212 -0.66 -12.63 -0.27
C THR A 212 -1.53 -12.98 0.93
N ASN A 213 -2.83 -13.13 0.71
CA ASN A 213 -3.80 -13.68 1.65
C ASN A 213 -3.91 -15.20 1.50
N ALA A 214 -4.00 -15.91 2.62
CA ALA A 214 -4.52 -17.28 2.62
C ALA A 214 -6.00 -17.29 2.21
N TYR A 215 -6.49 -18.45 1.74
CA TYR A 215 -7.90 -18.66 1.45
C TYR A 215 -8.74 -18.60 2.74
N TYR A 216 -8.27 -19.24 3.82
CA TYR A 216 -8.94 -19.16 5.12
C TYR A 216 -8.37 -18.05 6.02
N LYS A 217 -9.27 -17.39 6.76
CA LYS A 217 -8.96 -16.19 7.60
C LYS A 217 -9.12 -16.39 9.10
N ASN A 218 -9.20 -17.65 9.53
CA ASN A 218 -9.51 -18.06 10.90
C ASN A 218 -8.34 -18.74 11.64
N TYR A 219 -7.13 -18.77 11.08
CA TYR A 219 -5.96 -19.41 11.68
C TYR A 219 -5.68 -18.88 13.10
N LYS A 220 -5.52 -19.82 14.05
CA LYS A 220 -5.38 -19.57 15.52
C LYS A 220 -3.95 -19.78 16.05
N GLN A 221 -3.05 -20.06 15.12
CA GLN A 221 -1.61 -20.20 15.28
C GLN A 221 -1.04 -20.08 13.87
N SER A 222 0.19 -19.58 13.74
CA SER A 222 0.92 -19.61 12.46
C SER A 222 1.24 -21.05 12.05
N VAL A 223 1.41 -21.28 10.75
CA VAL A 223 1.72 -22.59 10.15
C VAL A 223 2.93 -22.46 9.23
N VAL A 224 3.82 -23.45 9.24
CA VAL A 224 4.91 -23.61 8.26
C VAL A 224 4.75 -24.95 7.54
N VAL A 225 4.97 -24.93 6.22
CA VAL A 225 4.78 -26.06 5.31
C VAL A 225 6.01 -26.19 4.42
N ASP A 226 6.66 -27.36 4.42
CA ASP A 226 7.58 -27.71 3.33
C ASP A 226 6.76 -28.07 2.08
N LEU A 227 6.98 -27.34 0.99
CA LEU A 227 6.32 -27.56 -0.29
C LEU A 227 7.16 -28.38 -1.27
N SER A 228 8.44 -28.56 -0.96
CA SER A 228 9.44 -29.29 -1.75
C SER A 228 9.74 -30.70 -1.20
N GLY A 229 9.63 -30.88 0.12
CA GLY A 229 10.11 -32.05 0.85
C GLY A 229 11.63 -32.08 1.08
N GLN A 230 12.33 -30.95 0.92
CA GLN A 230 13.80 -30.84 0.93
C GLN A 230 14.37 -29.91 2.02
N TYR A 231 13.51 -29.23 2.79
CA TYR A 231 13.90 -28.18 3.73
C TYR A 231 13.35 -28.43 5.15
N THR A 232 13.30 -29.72 5.55
CA THR A 232 12.77 -30.19 6.84
C THR A 232 13.33 -29.43 8.04
N GLN A 233 14.65 -29.18 8.07
CA GLN A 233 15.28 -28.47 9.19
C GLN A 233 14.93 -26.98 9.16
N GLU A 234 15.03 -26.32 8.01
CA GLU A 234 14.66 -24.90 7.89
C GLU A 234 13.18 -24.65 8.22
N VAL A 235 12.29 -25.61 7.92
CA VAL A 235 10.88 -25.56 8.31
C VAL A 235 10.65 -25.72 9.82
N ILE A 236 11.50 -26.47 10.52
CA ILE A 236 11.51 -26.54 11.99
C ILE A 236 12.01 -25.21 12.57
N ASP A 237 13.17 -24.72 12.11
CA ASP A 237 13.76 -23.48 12.60
C ASP A 237 12.84 -22.26 12.39
N LEU A 238 12.15 -22.20 11.23
CA LEU A 238 11.12 -21.20 10.94
C LEU A 238 9.87 -21.36 11.81
N ALA A 239 9.51 -22.59 12.19
CA ALA A 239 8.38 -22.83 13.07
C ALA A 239 8.67 -22.33 14.49
N ASP A 240 9.86 -22.61 15.02
CA ASP A 240 10.30 -22.12 16.33
C ASP A 240 10.42 -20.58 16.35
N LEU A 241 11.04 -19.97 15.32
CA LEU A 241 11.12 -18.50 15.19
C LEU A 241 9.74 -17.81 15.23
N LEU A 242 8.73 -18.44 14.64
CA LEU A 242 7.39 -17.87 14.47
C LEU A 242 6.36 -18.38 15.50
N SER A 243 6.77 -19.22 16.46
CA SER A 243 5.87 -19.98 17.36
C SER A 243 4.75 -20.72 16.59
N ALA A 244 5.07 -21.14 15.37
CA ALA A 244 4.17 -21.74 14.41
C ALA A 244 4.15 -23.27 14.54
N LYS A 245 3.21 -23.92 13.85
CA LYS A 245 3.15 -25.38 13.74
C LYS A 245 3.61 -25.85 12.37
N VAL A 246 4.48 -26.86 12.32
CA VAL A 246 4.79 -27.60 11.09
C VAL A 246 3.63 -28.54 10.75
N LEU A 247 3.12 -28.48 9.51
CA LEU A 247 2.24 -29.51 8.92
C LEU A 247 2.31 -29.48 7.39
N SER A 248 1.62 -30.42 6.73
CA SER A 248 1.35 -30.38 5.30
C SER A 248 0.52 -29.16 4.90
N LEU A 249 0.47 -28.85 3.60
CA LEU A 249 -0.40 -27.81 3.05
C LEU A 249 -1.85 -28.01 3.53
N PRO A 250 -2.48 -27.03 4.20
CA PRO A 250 -3.86 -27.17 4.67
C PRO A 250 -4.84 -27.38 3.51
N GLU A 251 -5.85 -28.22 3.74
CA GLU A 251 -6.90 -28.49 2.75
C GLU A 251 -7.60 -27.18 2.35
N GLY A 252 -7.78 -26.97 1.05
CA GLY A 252 -8.40 -25.77 0.48
C GLY A 252 -7.45 -24.57 0.26
N GLU A 253 -6.23 -24.59 0.79
CA GLU A 253 -5.23 -23.56 0.47
C GLU A 253 -4.61 -23.78 -0.92
N LYS A 254 -4.35 -22.68 -1.64
CA LYS A 254 -3.66 -22.74 -2.94
C LYS A 254 -2.16 -23.00 -2.71
N LYS A 255 -1.59 -24.04 -3.34
CA LYS A 255 -0.13 -24.23 -3.38
C LYS A 255 0.54 -23.09 -4.17
N PRO A 256 1.48 -22.32 -3.59
CA PRO A 256 2.32 -21.37 -4.32
C PRO A 256 3.50 -22.07 -5.01
N GLU A 257 4.13 -21.37 -5.96
CA GLU A 257 5.40 -21.76 -6.58
C GLU A 257 6.59 -21.39 -5.69
N ALA A 258 6.60 -21.95 -4.48
CA ALA A 258 7.60 -21.74 -3.44
C ALA A 258 8.10 -23.08 -2.88
N ASP A 259 9.22 -23.02 -2.19
CA ASP A 259 9.87 -24.18 -1.56
C ASP A 259 9.34 -24.38 -0.13
N ILE A 260 9.04 -23.28 0.56
CA ILE A 260 8.39 -23.23 1.88
C ILE A 260 7.17 -22.29 1.79
N LEU A 261 6.09 -22.61 2.49
CA LEU A 261 4.95 -21.72 2.73
C LEU A 261 4.79 -21.46 4.23
N ILE A 262 4.63 -20.19 4.58
CA ILE A 262 4.29 -19.71 5.92
C ILE A 262 2.90 -19.09 5.85
N ILE A 263 1.98 -19.56 6.71
CA ILE A 263 0.65 -18.98 6.89
C ILE A 263 0.60 -18.30 8.26
N SER A 264 0.60 -16.97 8.30
CA SER A 264 0.59 -16.19 9.54
C SER A 264 -0.79 -16.30 10.23
N GLY A 265 -0.80 -16.74 11.49
CA GLY A 265 -2.01 -16.88 12.31
C GLY A 265 -2.23 -15.72 13.29
N LYS A 266 -3.23 -15.88 14.16
CA LYS A 266 -3.39 -15.11 15.39
C LYS A 266 -2.75 -15.82 16.59
#